data_AF-A0A661IIP9-F1
#
_entry.id   AF-A0A661IIP9-F1
#
_cell.length_a   1.000
_cell.length_b   1.000
_cell.length_c   1.000
_cell.angle_alpha   90.00
_cell.angle_beta   90.00
_cell.angle_gamma   90.00
#
_symmetry.space_group_name_H-M   'P 1'
#
loop_
_entity.id
_entity.type
_entity.pdbx_description
1 polymer ?
#
loop_
_entity_poly.entity_id
_entity_poly.type
_entity_poly.pdbx_seq_one_letter_code
_entity_poly.pdbx_strand_id
1 'polypeptide(L)' 'MDRRTFLKTLAGGMAGLALSPKGVSAKEADCSEFVGILVDTTRCIGCRSCEVACAEAHGLPVPEVGDESVFRTLRKPS' A
#
# COMPACT_ATOMS: atom_id res chain seq x y z
N MET A 1 19.39 49.17 -10.68
CA MET A 1 19.32 48.41 -9.41
C MET A 1 20.70 47.87 -9.10
N ASP A 2 21.32 48.26 -8.00
CA ASP A 2 22.70 47.88 -7.67
C ASP A 2 22.80 46.43 -7.16
N ARG A 3 23.77 45.64 -7.63
CA ARG A 3 23.95 44.24 -7.20
C ARG A 3 24.13 44.11 -5.69
N ARG A 4 24.75 45.12 -5.08
CA ARG A 4 24.97 45.19 -3.63
C ARG A 4 23.68 45.44 -2.85
N THR A 5 22.75 46.22 -3.41
CA THR A 5 21.44 46.50 -2.81
C THR A 5 20.54 45.27 -2.90
N PHE A 6 20.58 44.57 -4.04
CA PHE A 6 19.83 43.33 -4.27
C PHE A 6 20.23 42.20 -3.30
N LEU A 7 21.53 42.01 -3.06
CA LEU A 7 22.01 40.99 -2.11
C LEU A 7 21.62 41.31 -0.66
N LYS A 8 21.60 42.59 -0.27
CA LYS A 8 21.17 43.02 1.06
C LYS A 8 19.68 42.76 1.30
N THR A 9 18.82 42.98 0.30
CA THR A 9 17.39 42.69 0.41
C THR A 9 17.09 41.20 0.47
N LEU A 10 17.84 40.37 -0.28
CA LEU A 10 17.75 38.91 -0.20
C LEU A 10 18.20 38.39 1.17
N ALA A 11 19.34 38.88 1.68
CA ALA A 11 19.84 38.50 3.00
C ALA A 11 18.91 38.95 4.13
N GLY A 12 18.34 40.15 4.05
CA GLY A 12 17.39 40.67 5.03
C GLY A 12 16.03 39.95 5.02
N GLY A 13 15.55 39.53 3.84
CA GLY A 13 14.28 38.81 3.69
C GLY A 13 14.31 37.39 4.26
N MET A 14 15.45 36.70 4.21
CA MET A 14 15.61 35.35 4.77
C MET A 14 15.63 35.32 6.31
N ALA A 15 16.06 36.41 6.96
CA ALA A 15 16.05 36.47 8.43
C ALA A 15 14.63 36.36 9.00
N GLY A 16 13.61 36.84 8.28
CA GLY A 16 12.21 36.75 8.70
C GLY A 16 11.60 35.35 8.57
N LEU A 17 12.07 34.52 7.62
CA LEU A 17 11.57 33.15 7.45
C LEU A 17 12.20 32.16 8.45
N ALA A 18 13.44 32.39 8.87
CA ALA A 18 14.14 31.50 9.79
C ALA A 18 13.57 31.52 11.23
N LEU A 19 12.79 32.55 11.58
CA LEU A 19 12.21 32.75 12.91
C LEU A 19 10.76 32.26 13.03
N SER A 20 10.19 31.61 12.01
CA SER A 20 8.90 30.95 12.14
C SER A 20 9.07 29.60 12.85
N PRO A 21 8.59 29.41 14.10
CA PRO A 21 8.70 28.15 14.83
C PRO A 21 7.65 27.14 14.35
N LYS A 22 7.44 27.03 13.04
CA LYS A 22 6.67 25.90 12.49
C LYS A 22 7.62 24.72 12.47
N GLY A 23 7.77 24.09 13.63
CA GLY A 23 8.36 22.77 13.72
C GLY A 23 7.64 21.87 12.72
N VAL A 24 8.35 21.45 11.68
CA VAL A 24 7.85 20.41 10.79
C VAL A 24 7.96 19.12 11.56
N SER A 25 6.87 18.72 12.20
CA SER A 25 6.75 17.40 12.77
C SER A 25 6.67 16.43 11.60
N ALA A 26 7.75 15.71 11.33
CA ALA A 26 7.67 14.51 10.52
C ALA A 26 6.77 13.54 11.29
N LYS A 27 5.62 13.17 10.72
CA LYS A 27 4.80 12.10 11.28
C LYS A 27 5.64 10.83 11.17
N GLU A 28 5.94 10.15 12.28
CA GLU A 28 6.53 8.82 12.17
C GLU A 28 5.62 7.96 11.30
N ALA A 29 6.23 7.21 10.37
CA ALA A 29 5.48 6.21 9.63
C ALA A 29 4.93 5.22 10.65
N ASP A 30 3.60 5.09 10.69
CA ASP A 30 2.93 4.05 11.45
C ASP A 30 3.39 2.71 10.85
N CYS A 31 4.34 2.06 11.50
CA CYS A 31 4.77 0.71 11.17
C CYS A 31 3.70 -0.28 11.66
N SER A 32 2.48 -0.12 11.14
CA SER A 32 1.49 -1.19 11.19
C SER A 32 2.10 -2.37 10.45
N GLU A 33 2.24 -3.49 11.15
CA GLU A 33 2.74 -4.72 10.57
C GLU A 33 1.78 -5.17 9.45
N PHE A 34 2.20 -5.01 8.20
CA PHE A 34 1.41 -5.44 7.06
C PHE A 34 1.48 -6.96 6.94
N VAL A 35 0.33 -7.62 7.06
CA VAL A 35 0.22 -9.06 6.80
C VAL A 35 0.01 -9.26 5.31
N GLY A 36 0.84 -10.10 4.70
CA GLY A 36 0.73 -10.48 3.29
C GLY A 36 0.77 -11.99 3.12
N ILE A 37 0.17 -12.49 2.03
CA ILE A 37 0.21 -13.90 1.64
C ILE A 37 0.97 -14.00 0.32
N LEU A 38 2.06 -14.77 0.30
CA LEU A 38 2.79 -15.08 -0.93
C LEU A 38 2.15 -16.28 -1.62
N VAL A 39 1.72 -16.10 -2.87
CA VAL A 39 1.21 -17.17 -3.73
C VAL A 39 2.15 -17.36 -4.91
N ASP A 40 2.95 -18.43 -4.89
CA ASP A 40 3.82 -18.79 -6.00
C ASP A 40 3.05 -19.62 -7.05
N THR A 41 2.63 -18.95 -8.11
CA THR A 41 1.87 -19.56 -9.20
C THR A 41 2.70 -20.50 -10.07
N THR A 42 4.04 -20.45 -10.01
CA THR A 42 4.89 -21.39 -10.76
C THR A 42 4.85 -22.80 -10.18
N ARG A 43 4.45 -22.93 -8.91
CA ARG A 43 4.28 -24.19 -8.19
C ARG A 43 2.82 -24.61 -8.03
N CYS A 44 1.88 -23.75 -8.41
CA CYS A 44 0.46 -24.03 -8.30
C CYS A 44 0.04 -25.07 -9.34
N ILE A 45 -0.52 -26.19 -8.87
CA ILE A 45 -1.02 -27.28 -9.74
C ILE A 45 -2.54 -27.23 -9.95
N GLY A 46 -3.22 -26.19 -9.47
CA GLY A 46 -4.68 -26.06 -9.60
C GLY A 46 -5.49 -27.09 -8.82
N CYS A 47 -4.96 -27.66 -7.72
CA CYS A 47 -5.67 -28.69 -6.95
C CYS A 47 -6.84 -28.16 -6.10
N ARG A 48 -6.99 -26.83 -5.99
CA ARG A 48 -8.08 -26.14 -5.25
C ARG A 48 -8.18 -26.46 -3.75
N SER A 49 -7.16 -27.09 -3.17
CA SER A 49 -7.09 -27.36 -1.72
C SER A 49 -7.12 -26.09 -0.87
N CYS A 50 -6.63 -24.97 -1.40
CA CYS A 50 -6.73 -23.66 -0.76
C CYS A 50 -8.17 -23.20 -0.55
N GLU A 51 -9.09 -23.54 -1.46
CA GLU A 51 -10.51 -23.20 -1.32
C GLU A 51 -11.16 -24.05 -0.22
N VAL A 52 -10.84 -25.35 -0.17
CA VAL A 52 -11.32 -26.28 0.86
C VAL A 52 -10.85 -25.84 2.25
N ALA A 53 -9.55 -25.58 2.41
CA ALA A 53 -8.98 -25.15 3.69
C ALA A 53 -9.58 -23.82 4.18
N CYS A 54 -9.80 -22.87 3.27
CA CYS A 54 -10.47 -21.61 3.60
C CYS A 54 -11.90 -21.85 4.08
N ALA A 55 -12.65 -22.69 3.38
CA ALA A 55 -14.02 -23.01 3.75
C ALA A 55 -14.11 -23.69 5.13
N GLU A 56 -13.23 -24.66 5.41
CA GLU A 56 -13.16 -25.32 6.71
C GLU A 56 -12.80 -24.36 7.84
N ALA A 57 -11.79 -23.51 7.65
CA ALA A 57 -11.34 -22.55 8.66
C ALA A 57 -12.40 -21.50 9.02
N HIS A 58 -13.30 -21.19 8.08
CA HIS A 58 -14.29 -20.12 8.22
C HIS A 58 -15.75 -20.61 8.22
N GLY A 59 -15.98 -21.93 8.22
CA GLY A 59 -17.33 -22.52 8.20
C GLY A 59 -18.14 -22.16 6.95
N LEU A 60 -17.47 -22.00 5.80
CA LEU A 60 -18.12 -21.74 4.51
C LEU A 60 -18.51 -23.06 3.82
N PRO A 61 -19.39 -23.03 2.80
CA PRO A 61 -19.66 -24.20 1.97
C PRO A 61 -18.38 -24.72 1.31
N VAL A 62 -18.07 -26.00 1.53
CA VAL A 62 -16.89 -26.64 0.95
C VAL A 62 -17.14 -26.85 -0.55
N PRO A 63 -16.24 -26.39 -1.44
CA PRO A 63 -16.42 -26.54 -2.87
C PRO A 63 -16.21 -27.98 -3.32
N GLU A 64 -17.01 -28.40 -4.31
CA GLU A 64 -16.75 -29.64 -5.04
C GLU A 64 -15.57 -29.42 -5.99
N VAL A 65 -14.42 -30.03 -5.70
CA VAL A 65 -13.17 -29.83 -6.46
C VAL A 65 -13.31 -30.24 -7.93
N GLY A 66 -14.19 -31.21 -8.23
CA GLY A 66 -14.51 -31.64 -9.59
C GLY A 66 -15.52 -30.77 -10.34
N ASP A 67 -16.18 -29.83 -9.69
CA ASP A 67 -17.11 -28.92 -10.36
C ASP A 67 -16.35 -27.78 -11.05
N GLU A 68 -16.30 -27.83 -12.38
CA GLU A 68 -15.69 -26.80 -13.24
C GLU A 68 -16.68 -25.70 -13.65
N SER A 69 -17.95 -25.79 -13.25
CA SER A 69 -18.98 -24.80 -13.60
C SER A 69 -18.59 -23.37 -13.16
N VAL A 70 -17.82 -23.28 -12.08
CA VAL A 70 -17.26 -22.04 -11.51
C VAL A 70 -16.33 -21.27 -12.45
N PHE A 71 -15.77 -21.93 -13.47
CA PHE A 71 -14.88 -21.30 -14.47
C PHE A 71 -15.58 -20.88 -15.75
N ARG A 72 -16.87 -21.19 -15.91
CA ARG A 72 -17.63 -20.84 -17.14
C ARG A 72 -17.84 -19.34 -17.30
N THR A 73 -17.73 -18.58 -16.23
CA THR A 73 -17.86 -17.12 -16.24
C THR A 73 -16.58 -16.48 -15.72
N LEU A 74 -16.11 -15.45 -16.41
CA LEU A 74 -14.99 -14.63 -15.94
C LEU A 74 -15.45 -13.85 -14.71
N ARG A 75 -14.81 -14.10 -13.56
CA ARG A 75 -14.98 -13.26 -12.37
C ARG A 75 -14.36 -11.90 -12.65
N LYS A 76 -15.15 -10.82 -12.56
CA LYS A 76 -14.63 -9.46 -12.60
C LYS A 76 -13.75 -9.24 -11.36
N PRO A 77 -12.47 -8.86 -11.52
CA PRO A 77 -11.76 -8.24 -10.41
C PRO A 77 -12.48 -6.92 -10.10
N SER A 78 -12.81 -6.72 -8.83
CA SER A 78 -13.40 -5.48 -8.32
C SER A 78 -12.57 -4.26 -8.66
#